data_AF-A0A7C4P9G8-F1
#
_entry.id   AF-A0A7C4P9G8-F1
#
_cell.length_a   1.000
_cell.length_b   1.000
_cell.length_c   1.000
_cell.angle_alpha   90.00
_cell.angle_beta   90.00
_cell.angle_gamma   90.00
#
_symmetry.space_group_name_H-M   'P 1'
#
loop_
_entity.id
_entity.type
_entity.pdbx_description
1 polymer ?
#
loop_
_entity_poly.entity_id
_entity_poly.type
_entity_poly.pdbx_seq_one_letter_code
_entity_poly.pdbx_strand_id
1 'polypeptide(L)'
;MFARLLDALTFGSLSEKQEHETFTAVSILQQINMALRSLNVNNIIRLSVNNYDFYLDTEGLKDDLKKAMNEFELKIDELESKTFENIYLVLEHLDGSFNYLIDILIERKHKVGVYPINIKINAVLNDFKLNEGETRKDLEKRIEKVFTNQEVYDNFLNIKKSEFNNFIDNLEFAIRKFIKVDNIIKNVSTKLIRPKEKILSVNQIPSNKIGEPIFWGYYGFTDIIFYSFIWSSLCYEHNIYLNDFYLVDELGNNVMNVGENGFYAGDSDTLNDDAPFEPPTTGDIDYYTNNSFVSELESSELIDSNQIEVGEGETYDWLDRGLDSNDFNSSCNSCSSCSSCGGCSSD
;
A
#
# COMPACT_ATOMS: atom_id res chain seq x y z
N MET A 1 14.46 0.01 -52.04
CA MET A 1 13.77 1.20 -51.48
C MET A 1 12.81 0.82 -50.36
N PHE A 2 11.85 -0.08 -50.56
CA PHE A 2 10.87 -0.48 -49.53
C PHE A 2 11.45 -0.82 -48.15
N ALA A 3 12.57 -1.55 -48.05
CA ALA A 3 13.18 -1.88 -46.75
C ALA A 3 13.55 -0.64 -45.89
N ARG A 4 14.09 0.41 -46.51
CA ARG A 4 14.42 1.68 -45.81
C ARG A 4 13.18 2.51 -45.47
N LEU A 5 12.05 2.27 -46.16
CA LEU A 5 10.77 2.88 -45.82
C LEU A 5 10.12 2.15 -44.64
N LEU A 6 10.25 0.82 -44.58
CA LEU A 6 9.83 0.00 -43.44
C LEU A 6 10.60 0.34 -42.17
N ASP A 7 11.93 0.46 -42.22
CA ASP A 7 12.73 0.94 -41.08
C ASP A 7 12.27 2.35 -40.63
N ALA A 8 12.03 3.27 -41.57
CA ALA A 8 11.57 4.62 -41.25
C ALA A 8 10.13 4.68 -40.67
N LEU A 9 9.31 3.66 -40.94
CA LEU A 9 7.95 3.53 -40.39
C LEU A 9 7.93 2.85 -39.01
N THR A 10 8.87 1.95 -38.72
CA THR A 10 8.98 1.29 -37.40
C THR A 10 9.77 2.13 -36.38
N PHE A 11 10.68 3.01 -36.81
CA PHE A 11 11.32 3.99 -35.93
C PHE A 11 10.34 4.97 -35.25
N GLY A 12 9.07 5.01 -35.68
CA GLY A 12 7.99 5.78 -35.05
C GLY A 12 7.29 5.08 -33.87
N SER A 13 7.36 3.75 -33.76
CA SER A 13 7.02 3.09 -32.50
C SER A 13 8.23 3.19 -31.57
N LEU A 14 8.26 4.23 -30.76
CA LEU A 14 9.12 4.33 -29.59
C LEU A 14 8.85 3.11 -28.70
N SER A 15 9.64 2.05 -28.89
CA SER A 15 9.85 1.05 -27.85
C SER A 15 10.29 1.82 -26.63
N GLU A 16 9.46 1.84 -25.58
CA GLU A 16 9.88 2.38 -24.29
C GLU A 16 11.23 1.72 -23.93
N LYS A 17 12.18 2.52 -23.48
CA LYS A 17 13.46 1.97 -23.05
C LYS A 17 13.20 1.18 -21.77
N GLN A 18 13.32 -0.14 -21.89
CA GLN A 18 13.24 -1.07 -20.77
C GLN A 18 14.64 -1.53 -20.40
N GLU A 19 14.87 -1.62 -19.10
CA GLU A 19 15.99 -2.34 -18.52
C GLU A 19 15.56 -3.81 -18.32
N HIS A 20 16.52 -4.72 -18.46
CA HIS A 20 16.26 -6.17 -18.43
C HIS A 20 17.27 -6.85 -17.53
N GLU A 21 16.75 -7.45 -16.47
CA GLU A 21 17.57 -8.02 -15.42
C GLU A 21 18.19 -9.37 -15.77
N THR A 22 19.43 -9.55 -15.31
CA THR A 22 20.29 -10.68 -15.69
C THR A 22 20.16 -11.89 -14.75
N PHE A 23 19.50 -11.72 -13.59
CA PHE A 23 19.21 -12.82 -12.68
C PHE A 23 18.13 -13.76 -13.21
N THR A 24 18.16 -15.02 -12.75
CA THR A 24 17.10 -16.01 -12.95
C THR A 24 16.16 -16.01 -11.75
N ALA A 25 14.92 -16.49 -11.92
CA ALA A 25 13.93 -16.52 -10.86
C ALA A 25 14.42 -17.27 -9.61
N VAL A 26 15.02 -18.45 -9.82
CA VAL A 26 15.64 -19.24 -8.74
C VAL A 26 16.76 -18.45 -8.04
N SER A 27 17.63 -17.76 -8.78
CA SER A 27 18.77 -17.07 -8.16
C SER A 27 18.37 -15.88 -7.28
N ILE A 28 17.38 -15.08 -7.70
CA ILE A 28 16.90 -13.94 -6.89
C ILE A 28 16.06 -14.41 -5.70
N LEU A 29 15.22 -15.43 -5.89
CA LEU A 29 14.45 -16.05 -4.80
C LEU A 29 15.36 -16.65 -3.72
N GLN A 30 16.47 -17.30 -4.11
CA GLN A 30 17.46 -17.79 -3.16
C GLN A 30 18.10 -16.66 -2.35
N GLN A 31 18.48 -15.53 -2.98
CA GLN A 31 19.07 -14.38 -2.29
C GLN A 31 18.08 -13.71 -1.32
N ILE A 32 16.82 -13.55 -1.73
CA ILE A 32 15.74 -13.03 -0.89
C ILE A 32 15.46 -13.97 0.29
N ASN A 33 15.35 -15.28 0.03
CA ASN A 33 15.18 -16.30 1.07
C ASN A 33 16.36 -16.28 2.09
N MET A 34 17.59 -16.05 1.64
CA MET A 34 18.75 -15.86 2.53
C MET A 34 18.65 -14.58 3.38
N ALA A 35 18.18 -13.47 2.80
CA ALA A 35 17.96 -12.22 3.53
C ALA A 35 16.86 -12.37 4.60
N LEU A 36 15.67 -12.80 4.18
CA LEU A 36 14.50 -12.99 5.04
C LEU A 36 14.78 -13.95 6.20
N ARG A 37 15.35 -15.13 5.91
CA ARG A 37 15.68 -16.11 6.95
C ARG A 37 16.81 -15.68 7.87
N SER A 38 17.64 -14.70 7.50
CA SER A 38 18.63 -14.12 8.41
C SER A 38 18.01 -13.26 9.52
N LEU A 39 16.73 -12.90 9.36
CA LEU A 39 15.90 -12.14 10.30
C LEU A 39 14.81 -13.03 10.95
N ASN A 40 14.87 -14.35 10.71
CA ASN A 40 13.83 -15.30 11.10
C ASN A 40 12.45 -15.06 10.44
N VAL A 41 12.37 -14.34 9.32
CA VAL A 41 11.19 -14.35 8.46
C VAL A 41 11.16 -15.70 7.75
N ASN A 42 10.19 -16.55 8.09
CA ASN A 42 10.14 -17.96 7.72
C ASN A 42 8.75 -18.52 7.39
N ASN A 43 7.70 -17.72 7.50
CA ASN A 43 6.34 -18.10 7.11
C ASN A 43 6.01 -17.41 5.77
N ILE A 44 5.55 -18.17 4.78
CA ILE A 44 5.16 -17.65 3.47
C ILE A 44 3.66 -17.86 3.26
N ILE A 45 2.96 -16.80 2.88
CA ILE A 45 1.54 -16.88 2.53
C ILE A 45 1.37 -17.19 1.04
N ARG A 46 2.20 -16.61 0.17
CA ARG A 46 2.08 -16.79 -1.28
C ARG A 46 3.42 -16.75 -1.99
N LEU A 47 3.58 -17.60 -3.01
CA LEU A 47 4.65 -17.53 -4.01
C LEU A 47 4.04 -17.74 -5.39
N SER A 48 4.15 -16.75 -6.27
CA SER A 48 3.73 -16.85 -7.66
C SER A 48 4.76 -16.30 -8.62
N VAL A 49 4.75 -16.80 -9.86
CA VAL A 49 5.59 -16.34 -10.97
C VAL A 49 4.71 -16.25 -12.20
N ASN A 50 4.75 -15.13 -12.93
CA ASN A 50 3.91 -14.86 -14.09
C ASN A 50 2.40 -15.14 -13.81
N ASN A 51 1.91 -14.71 -12.64
CA ASN A 51 0.55 -14.93 -12.13
C ASN A 51 0.16 -16.41 -11.85
N TYR A 52 1.09 -17.37 -11.92
CA TYR A 52 0.85 -18.76 -11.50
C TYR A 52 1.33 -19.00 -10.07
N ASP A 53 0.41 -19.37 -9.18
CA ASP A 53 0.70 -19.66 -7.76
C ASP A 53 1.39 -21.03 -7.61
N PHE A 54 2.68 -21.01 -7.25
CA PHE A 54 3.44 -22.21 -6.86
C PHE A 54 3.18 -22.61 -5.40
N TYR A 55 2.80 -21.64 -4.58
CA TYR A 55 2.41 -21.81 -3.18
C TYR A 55 1.36 -20.77 -2.80
N LEU A 56 0.34 -21.20 -2.04
CA LEU A 56 -0.63 -20.36 -1.37
C LEU A 56 -1.03 -21.06 -0.07
N ASP A 57 -0.78 -20.43 1.07
CA ASP A 57 -1.25 -20.93 2.37
C ASP A 57 -2.70 -20.50 2.60
N THR A 58 -3.54 -21.49 2.86
CA THR A 58 -4.96 -21.33 3.21
C THR A 58 -5.28 -21.86 4.62
N GLU A 59 -4.28 -22.36 5.34
CA GLU A 59 -4.46 -23.06 6.63
C GLU A 59 -3.68 -22.41 7.80
N GLY A 60 -2.74 -21.50 7.53
CA GLY A 60 -1.91 -20.87 8.57
C GLY A 60 -0.71 -21.74 8.97
N LEU A 61 -0.05 -22.32 7.97
CA LEU A 61 1.15 -23.14 8.16
C LEU A 61 2.34 -22.27 8.61
N LYS A 62 3.25 -22.87 9.39
CA LYS A 62 4.39 -22.17 10.01
C LYS A 62 5.72 -22.81 9.65
N ASP A 63 6.77 -21.99 9.56
CA ASP A 63 8.14 -22.35 9.16
C ASP A 63 8.20 -23.04 7.78
N ASP A 64 7.36 -22.59 6.85
CA ASP A 64 7.10 -23.22 5.56
C ASP A 64 7.84 -22.56 4.38
N LEU A 65 8.39 -21.35 4.53
CA LEU A 65 9.15 -20.62 3.50
C LEU A 65 10.21 -21.51 2.84
N LYS A 66 10.99 -22.24 3.64
CA LYS A 66 12.03 -23.13 3.11
C LYS A 66 11.43 -24.28 2.29
N LYS A 67 10.28 -24.81 2.69
CA LYS A 67 9.58 -25.89 1.99
C LYS A 67 9.02 -25.38 0.67
N ALA A 68 8.34 -24.24 0.67
CA ALA A 68 7.79 -23.60 -0.53
C ALA A 68 8.89 -23.28 -1.57
N MET A 69 10.03 -22.73 -1.12
CA MET A 69 11.18 -22.45 -2.00
C MET A 69 11.79 -23.72 -2.62
N ASN A 70 11.95 -24.79 -1.82
CA ASN A 70 12.41 -26.08 -2.34
C ASN A 70 11.40 -26.69 -3.34
N GLU A 71 10.10 -26.58 -3.08
CA GLU A 71 9.06 -27.06 -4.00
C GLU A 71 9.03 -26.26 -5.30
N PHE A 72 9.26 -24.95 -5.24
CA PHE A 72 9.41 -24.09 -6.42
C PHE A 72 10.61 -24.52 -7.28
N GLU A 73 11.79 -24.67 -6.68
CA GLU A 73 13.01 -25.11 -7.38
C GLU A 73 12.88 -26.47 -8.07
N LEU A 74 12.00 -27.35 -7.57
CA LEU A 74 11.71 -28.66 -8.17
C LEU A 74 10.64 -28.62 -9.27
N LYS A 75 9.79 -27.58 -9.30
CA LYS A 75 8.64 -27.45 -10.23
C LYS A 75 8.97 -26.58 -11.44
N ILE A 76 9.71 -25.48 -11.26
CA ILE A 76 10.04 -24.54 -12.36
C ILE A 76 11.12 -25.13 -13.27
N ASP A 77 10.95 -25.00 -14.59
CA ASP A 77 11.99 -25.42 -15.54
C ASP A 77 13.06 -24.34 -15.80
N GLU A 78 14.17 -24.74 -16.41
CA GLU A 78 15.33 -23.86 -16.64
C GLU A 78 15.02 -22.71 -17.63
N LEU A 79 14.14 -22.94 -18.61
CA LEU A 79 13.69 -21.91 -19.55
C LEU A 79 12.78 -20.93 -18.82
N GLU A 80 11.75 -21.39 -18.12
CA GLU A 80 10.84 -20.54 -17.32
C GLU A 80 11.61 -19.68 -16.31
N SER A 81 12.52 -20.29 -15.55
CA SER A 81 13.40 -19.59 -14.60
C SER A 81 14.30 -18.54 -15.28
N LYS A 82 14.59 -18.70 -16.57
CA LYS A 82 15.34 -17.75 -17.42
C LYS A 82 14.46 -16.83 -18.27
N THR A 83 13.14 -16.98 -18.28
CA THR A 83 12.19 -16.19 -19.10
C THR A 83 11.06 -15.54 -18.32
N PHE A 84 11.00 -15.72 -16.99
CA PHE A 84 10.02 -15.05 -16.13
C PHE A 84 9.95 -13.53 -16.36
N GLU A 85 8.77 -12.98 -16.16
CA GLU A 85 8.45 -11.55 -16.27
C GLU A 85 8.36 -10.94 -14.87
N ASN A 86 7.62 -11.58 -13.97
CA ASN A 86 7.48 -11.17 -12.58
C ASN A 86 7.52 -12.35 -11.59
N ILE A 87 7.82 -12.03 -10.34
CA ILE A 87 7.72 -12.92 -9.18
C ILE A 87 7.04 -12.13 -8.07
N TYR A 88 6.09 -12.75 -7.39
CA TYR A 88 5.32 -12.15 -6.31
C TYR A 88 5.39 -13.06 -5.08
N LEU A 89 5.87 -12.52 -3.96
CA LEU A 89 5.93 -13.20 -2.68
C LEU A 89 5.09 -12.43 -1.66
N VAL A 90 4.37 -13.14 -0.81
CA VAL A 90 3.78 -12.57 0.41
C VAL A 90 4.17 -13.42 1.59
N LEU A 91 4.69 -12.79 2.64
CA LEU A 91 5.18 -13.44 3.86
C LEU A 91 4.55 -12.80 5.09
N GLU A 92 4.35 -13.61 6.13
CA GLU A 92 4.05 -13.09 7.47
C GLU A 92 5.28 -13.19 8.37
N HIS A 93 5.37 -12.30 9.36
CA HIS A 93 6.39 -12.37 10.39
C HIS A 93 5.88 -11.76 11.70
N LEU A 94 6.09 -12.44 12.82
CA LEU A 94 5.88 -11.91 14.16
C LEU A 94 7.25 -11.54 14.73
N ASP A 95 7.49 -10.26 14.99
CA ASP A 95 8.66 -9.77 15.72
C ASP A 95 8.25 -8.71 16.74
N GLY A 96 8.76 -8.87 17.97
CA GLY A 96 8.36 -8.08 19.12
C GLY A 96 6.84 -8.03 19.31
N SER A 97 6.29 -6.84 19.13
CA SER A 97 4.87 -6.50 19.25
C SER A 97 4.14 -6.34 17.92
N PHE A 98 4.82 -6.53 16.79
CA PHE A 98 4.26 -6.35 15.46
C PHE A 98 4.09 -7.70 14.74
N ASN A 99 2.93 -7.86 14.08
CA ASN A 99 2.83 -8.75 12.94
C ASN A 99 3.05 -7.93 11.66
N TYR A 100 4.01 -8.37 10.87
CA TYR A 100 4.35 -7.81 9.57
C TYR A 100 3.73 -8.67 8.49
N LEU A 101 3.18 -8.00 7.47
CA LEU A 101 2.85 -8.59 6.19
C LEU A 101 3.79 -7.97 5.14
N ILE A 102 4.63 -8.81 4.55
CA ILE A 102 5.72 -8.42 3.66
C ILE A 102 5.37 -8.90 2.26
N ASP A 103 5.03 -7.98 1.37
CA ASP A 103 4.80 -8.20 -0.05
C ASP A 103 6.08 -7.82 -0.82
N ILE A 104 6.54 -8.72 -1.68
CA ILE A 104 7.72 -8.52 -2.52
C ILE A 104 7.32 -8.78 -3.98
N LEU A 105 7.35 -7.73 -4.78
CA LEU A 105 7.25 -7.80 -6.24
C LEU A 105 8.64 -7.67 -6.85
N ILE A 106 8.97 -8.60 -7.74
CA ILE A 106 10.21 -8.59 -8.52
C ILE A 106 9.83 -8.55 -10.00
N GLU A 107 10.16 -7.47 -10.67
CA GLU A 107 9.99 -7.33 -12.12
C GLU A 107 11.33 -7.52 -12.81
N ARG A 108 11.36 -8.40 -13.82
CA ARG A 108 12.59 -8.62 -14.59
C ARG A 108 12.79 -7.57 -15.69
N LYS A 109 11.71 -7.02 -16.21
CA LYS A 109 11.70 -5.94 -17.19
C LYS A 109 10.97 -4.76 -16.59
N HIS A 110 11.64 -3.63 -16.51
CA HIS A 110 11.13 -2.41 -15.91
C HIS A 110 11.50 -1.22 -16.78
N LYS A 111 10.86 -0.07 -16.58
CA LYS A 111 11.26 1.16 -17.29
C LYS A 111 12.59 1.67 -16.73
N VAL A 112 13.40 2.31 -17.58
CA VAL A 112 14.67 2.93 -17.14
C VAL A 112 14.44 3.83 -15.93
N GLY A 113 15.15 3.57 -14.83
CA GLY A 113 15.05 4.33 -13.58
C GLY A 113 13.96 3.89 -12.60
N VAL A 114 13.10 2.93 -12.98
CA VAL A 114 12.22 2.21 -12.03
C VAL A 114 13.00 1.08 -11.37
N TYR A 115 12.73 0.78 -10.10
CA TYR A 115 13.44 -0.28 -9.35
C TYR A 115 12.82 -1.66 -9.63
N PRO A 116 13.61 -2.70 -9.99
CA PRO A 116 13.09 -4.03 -10.31
C PRO A 116 12.60 -4.84 -9.10
N ILE A 117 12.81 -4.34 -7.87
CA ILE A 117 12.38 -5.01 -6.64
C ILE A 117 11.63 -3.98 -5.79
N ASN A 118 10.33 -4.19 -5.60
CA ASN A 118 9.47 -3.41 -4.73
C ASN A 118 9.10 -4.26 -3.50
N ILE A 119 9.22 -3.69 -2.30
CA ILE A 119 8.92 -4.38 -1.04
C ILE A 119 7.97 -3.51 -0.24
N LYS A 120 6.71 -3.93 -0.12
CA LYS A 120 5.67 -3.27 0.68
C LYS A 120 5.52 -4.00 2.01
N ILE A 121 5.56 -3.25 3.11
CA ILE A 121 5.53 -3.82 4.46
C ILE A 121 4.45 -3.11 5.25
N ASN A 122 3.36 -3.83 5.51
CA ASN A 122 2.38 -3.40 6.50
C ASN A 122 2.78 -4.00 7.86
N ALA A 123 2.78 -3.20 8.92
CA ALA A 123 2.97 -3.68 10.29
C ALA A 123 1.78 -3.28 11.16
N VAL A 124 1.24 -4.25 11.88
CA VAL A 124 0.08 -4.11 12.76
C VAL A 124 0.41 -4.66 14.15
N LEU A 125 -0.08 -4.00 15.19
CA LEU A 125 0.24 -4.31 16.58
C LEU A 125 -0.44 -5.61 17.01
N ASN A 126 0.36 -6.66 17.19
CA ASN A 126 -0.08 -7.95 17.74
C ASN A 126 -0.60 -7.80 19.18
N ASP A 127 -0.10 -6.81 19.94
CA ASP A 127 -0.57 -6.44 21.28
C ASP A 127 -2.09 -6.22 21.34
N PHE A 128 -2.69 -5.76 20.23
CA PHE A 128 -4.12 -5.45 20.11
C PHE A 128 -4.90 -6.39 19.18
N LYS A 129 -4.33 -7.57 18.85
CA LYS A 129 -5.11 -8.65 18.23
C LYS A 129 -6.37 -8.94 19.05
N LEU A 130 -7.50 -9.11 18.39
CA LEU A 130 -8.76 -9.53 19.00
C LEU A 130 -8.63 -10.97 19.53
N ASN A 131 -8.95 -11.18 20.81
CA ASN A 131 -8.95 -12.50 21.43
C ASN A 131 -10.24 -13.29 21.11
N GLU A 132 -10.18 -14.62 21.20
CA GLU A 132 -11.35 -15.47 20.96
C GLU A 132 -12.49 -15.13 21.93
N GLY A 133 -13.63 -14.68 21.39
CA GLY A 133 -14.79 -14.25 22.17
C GLY A 133 -14.73 -12.83 22.74
N GLU A 134 -13.66 -12.07 22.50
CA GLU A 134 -13.58 -10.64 22.86
C GLU A 134 -14.51 -9.80 21.96
N THR A 135 -15.24 -8.85 22.54
CA THR A 135 -16.08 -7.92 21.77
C THR A 135 -15.34 -6.63 21.45
N ARG A 136 -15.82 -5.85 20.46
CA ARG A 136 -15.29 -4.50 20.18
C ARG A 136 -15.16 -3.64 21.46
N LYS A 137 -16.15 -3.70 22.36
CA LYS A 137 -16.18 -2.93 23.62
C LYS A 137 -15.20 -3.42 24.69
N ASP A 138 -14.72 -4.65 24.59
CA ASP A 138 -13.71 -5.19 25.49
C ASP A 138 -12.30 -4.87 24.96
N LEU A 139 -12.14 -4.89 23.63
CA LEU A 139 -10.95 -4.43 22.93
C LEU A 139 -10.73 -2.91 23.12
N GLU A 140 -11.78 -2.09 22.97
CA GLU A 140 -11.75 -0.63 23.24
C GLU A 140 -11.16 -0.36 24.64
N LYS A 141 -11.74 -0.91 25.70
CA LYS A 141 -11.26 -0.78 27.10
C LYS A 141 -9.83 -1.27 27.32
N ARG A 142 -9.37 -2.22 26.51
CA ARG A 142 -8.00 -2.74 26.59
C ARG A 142 -7.01 -1.75 25.97
N ILE A 143 -7.42 -1.05 24.92
CA ILE A 143 -6.65 -0.05 24.18
C ILE A 143 -6.69 1.33 24.87
N GLU A 144 -7.82 1.75 25.45
CA GLU A 144 -8.07 3.04 26.15
C GLU A 144 -6.90 3.53 27.02
N LYS A 145 -6.15 2.61 27.64
CA LYS A 145 -4.98 2.92 28.47
C LYS A 145 -3.89 3.71 27.72
N VAL A 146 -3.72 3.49 26.43
CA VAL A 146 -2.79 4.24 25.56
C VAL A 146 -3.23 5.70 25.40
N PHE A 147 -4.54 5.94 25.47
CA PHE A 147 -5.19 7.22 25.22
C PHE A 147 -5.43 8.04 26.50
N THR A 148 -4.85 7.64 27.63
CA THR A 148 -5.03 8.31 28.93
C THR A 148 -4.68 9.81 28.89
N ASN A 149 -3.64 10.18 28.14
CA ASN A 149 -3.24 11.55 27.83
C ASN A 149 -2.18 11.55 26.70
N GLN A 150 -1.85 12.73 26.19
CA GLN A 150 -0.87 12.92 25.12
C GLN A 150 0.52 12.32 25.43
N GLU A 151 1.06 12.53 26.63
CA GLU A 151 2.41 12.03 26.99
C GLU A 151 2.49 10.49 26.94
N VAL A 152 1.42 9.82 27.40
CA VAL A 152 1.32 8.35 27.32
C VAL A 152 1.20 7.88 25.87
N TYR A 153 0.39 8.57 25.06
CA TYR A 153 0.21 8.27 23.64
C TYR A 153 1.50 8.47 22.84
N ASP A 154 2.16 9.63 22.98
CA ASP A 154 3.40 9.97 22.29
C ASP A 154 4.53 9.01 22.66
N ASN A 155 4.69 8.69 23.94
CA ASN A 155 5.68 7.72 24.40
C ASN A 155 5.41 6.32 23.83
N PHE A 156 4.14 5.88 23.80
CA PHE A 156 3.77 4.62 23.15
C PHE A 156 4.13 4.64 21.66
N LEU A 157 3.71 5.68 20.93
CA LEU A 157 3.95 5.81 19.49
C LEU A 157 5.45 5.85 19.17
N ASN A 158 6.25 6.58 19.95
CA ASN A 158 7.70 6.68 19.76
C ASN A 158 8.42 5.33 20.00
N ILE A 159 8.00 4.56 21.01
CA ILE A 159 8.53 3.21 21.23
C ILE A 159 8.21 2.31 20.03
N LYS A 160 6.96 2.31 19.56
CA LYS A 160 6.53 1.47 18.43
C LYS A 160 7.16 1.90 17.10
N LYS A 161 7.29 3.20 16.82
CA LYS A 161 8.03 3.73 15.66
C LYS A 161 9.50 3.29 15.68
N SER A 162 10.16 3.32 16.85
CA SER A 162 11.55 2.86 17.00
C SER A 162 11.71 1.36 16.76
N GLU A 163 10.78 0.54 17.29
CA GLU A 163 10.74 -0.91 17.10
C GLU A 163 10.57 -1.29 15.63
N PHE A 164 9.59 -0.67 14.94
CA PHE A 164 9.37 -0.85 13.51
C PHE A 164 10.58 -0.42 12.67
N ASN A 165 11.12 0.78 12.89
CA ASN A 165 12.26 1.28 12.13
C ASN A 165 13.50 0.38 12.29
N ASN A 166 13.75 -0.15 13.49
CA ASN A 166 14.81 -1.12 13.70
C ASN A 166 14.60 -2.42 12.88
N PHE A 167 13.36 -2.93 12.77
CA PHE A 167 13.09 -4.07 11.87
C PHE A 167 13.41 -3.73 10.41
N ILE A 168 12.94 -2.57 9.92
CA ILE A 168 13.18 -2.12 8.54
C ILE A 168 14.67 -1.90 8.25
N ASP A 169 15.43 -1.32 9.18
CA ASP A 169 16.89 -1.12 9.03
C ASP A 169 17.64 -2.45 8.97
N ASN A 170 17.23 -3.45 9.77
CA ASN A 170 17.79 -4.80 9.72
C ASN A 170 17.44 -5.52 8.40
N LEU A 171 16.23 -5.30 7.86
CA LEU A 171 15.83 -5.79 6.54
C LEU A 171 16.61 -5.15 5.41
N GLU A 172 16.80 -3.82 5.44
CA GLU A 172 17.65 -3.10 4.48
C GLU A 172 19.08 -3.66 4.49
N PHE A 173 19.65 -3.87 5.68
CA PHE A 173 20.99 -4.45 5.84
C PHE A 173 21.08 -5.88 5.29
N ALA A 174 20.07 -6.73 5.55
CA ALA A 174 20.01 -8.09 5.02
C ALA A 174 19.93 -8.10 3.48
N ILE A 175 19.07 -7.26 2.90
CA ILE A 175 18.94 -7.11 1.44
C ILE A 175 20.27 -6.69 0.81
N ARG A 176 20.92 -5.62 1.32
CA ARG A 176 22.23 -5.16 0.83
C ARG A 176 23.29 -6.27 0.90
N LYS A 177 23.28 -7.06 1.97
CA LYS A 177 24.25 -8.14 2.21
C LYS A 177 24.10 -9.34 1.27
N PHE A 178 22.86 -9.76 0.96
CA PHE A 178 22.61 -11.00 0.23
C PHE A 178 22.25 -10.80 -1.25
N ILE A 179 21.54 -9.73 -1.60
CA ILE A 179 21.15 -9.41 -2.99
C ILE A 179 22.22 -8.55 -3.69
N LYS A 180 22.99 -7.75 -2.93
CA LYS A 180 24.02 -6.82 -3.44
C LYS A 180 23.47 -5.73 -4.37
N VAL A 181 22.38 -5.10 -3.94
CA VAL A 181 21.79 -3.94 -4.63
C VAL A 181 22.65 -2.69 -4.48
N ASP A 182 22.76 -1.89 -5.54
CA ASP A 182 23.50 -0.62 -5.54
C ASP A 182 22.81 0.46 -4.69
N ASN A 183 21.48 0.55 -4.78
CA ASN A 183 20.67 1.53 -4.06
C ASN A 183 19.38 0.90 -3.50
N ILE A 184 18.85 1.51 -2.44
CA ILE A 184 17.54 1.22 -1.85
C ILE A 184 16.91 2.56 -1.49
N ILE A 185 15.67 2.79 -1.94
CA ILE A 185 14.82 3.87 -1.45
C ILE A 185 13.94 3.30 -0.34
N LYS A 186 13.84 4.01 0.79
CA LYS A 186 13.06 3.61 1.96
C LYS A 186 12.13 4.75 2.33
N ASN A 187 10.82 4.50 2.21
CA ASN A 187 9.75 5.41 2.62
C ASN A 187 8.97 4.73 3.75
N VAL A 188 8.75 5.45 4.86
CA VAL A 188 7.98 4.98 6.02
C VAL A 188 6.93 6.03 6.34
N SER A 189 5.69 5.59 6.53
CA SER A 189 4.56 6.45 6.90
C SER A 189 3.72 5.76 7.98
N THR A 190 3.04 6.57 8.80
CA THR A 190 2.01 6.07 9.72
C THR A 190 0.66 6.20 9.03
N LYS A 191 -0.17 5.15 9.05
CA LYS A 191 -1.52 5.16 8.49
C LYS A 191 -2.56 4.99 9.60
N LEU A 192 -3.58 5.83 9.59
CA LEU A 192 -4.73 5.77 10.49
C LEU A 192 -5.98 5.40 9.67
N ILE A 193 -6.66 4.32 10.04
CA ILE A 193 -7.84 3.86 9.30
C ILE A 193 -9.09 4.58 9.81
N ARG A 194 -9.90 5.03 8.86
CA ARG A 194 -11.16 5.74 9.05
C ARG A 194 -12.24 5.05 8.22
N PRO A 195 -13.04 4.14 8.78
CA PRO A 195 -14.10 3.52 8.01
C PRO A 195 -15.26 4.49 7.80
N LYS A 196 -15.89 4.48 6.63
CA LYS A 196 -17.10 5.27 6.34
C LYS A 196 -18.32 4.85 7.18
N GLU A 197 -18.39 3.58 7.58
CA GLU A 197 -19.40 3.06 8.51
C GLU A 197 -18.73 2.33 9.68
N LYS A 198 -19.30 2.46 10.89
CA LYS A 198 -18.78 1.86 12.13
C LYS A 198 -18.67 0.33 12.06
N ILE A 199 -17.44 -0.18 12.00
CA ILE A 199 -17.18 -1.63 11.97
C ILE A 199 -17.32 -2.22 13.39
N LEU A 200 -18.34 -3.05 13.60
CA LEU A 200 -18.64 -3.65 14.91
C LEU A 200 -17.99 -5.04 15.12
N SER A 201 -17.54 -5.69 14.05
CA SER A 201 -16.98 -7.04 14.08
C SER A 201 -16.03 -7.32 12.91
N VAL A 202 -15.12 -8.28 13.08
CA VAL A 202 -14.16 -8.74 12.06
C VAL A 202 -14.81 -9.13 10.72
N ASN A 203 -16.04 -9.64 10.74
CA ASN A 203 -16.78 -10.05 9.53
C ASN A 203 -17.27 -8.88 8.66
N GLN A 204 -17.18 -7.65 9.16
CA GLN A 204 -17.55 -6.43 8.43
C GLN A 204 -16.34 -5.72 7.81
N ILE A 205 -15.10 -6.18 8.09
CA ILE A 205 -13.91 -5.63 7.45
C ILE A 205 -13.96 -5.98 5.95
N PRO A 206 -13.99 -5.00 5.04
CA PRO A 206 -13.98 -5.28 3.61
C PRO A 206 -12.59 -5.79 3.16
N SER A 207 -12.53 -6.42 2.00
CA SER A 207 -11.27 -6.84 1.38
C SER A 207 -11.03 -6.10 0.07
N ASN A 208 -9.80 -5.63 -0.11
CA ASN A 208 -9.31 -4.97 -1.31
C ASN A 208 -8.11 -5.77 -1.85
N LYS A 209 -8.29 -6.44 -2.99
CA LYS A 209 -7.23 -7.24 -3.63
C LYS A 209 -6.28 -6.43 -4.51
N ILE A 210 -6.55 -5.14 -4.70
CA ILE A 210 -5.83 -4.23 -5.58
C ILE A 210 -4.93 -3.26 -4.77
N GLY A 211 -5.41 -2.86 -3.59
CA GLY A 211 -4.73 -1.94 -2.66
C GLY A 211 -3.60 -2.58 -1.85
N GLU A 212 -3.41 -2.10 -0.61
CA GLU A 212 -2.30 -2.60 0.22
C GLU A 212 -2.50 -4.05 0.67
N PRO A 213 -1.42 -4.84 0.81
CA PRO A 213 -1.47 -6.25 1.18
C PRO A 213 -2.34 -6.57 2.40
N ILE A 214 -2.33 -5.70 3.41
CA ILE A 214 -3.07 -5.90 4.66
C ILE A 214 -4.59 -5.93 4.47
N PHE A 215 -5.12 -5.29 3.43
CA PHE A 215 -6.54 -5.30 3.07
C PHE A 215 -6.91 -6.46 2.13
N TRP A 216 -5.96 -7.27 1.66
CA TRP A 216 -6.23 -8.37 0.73
C TRP A 216 -7.15 -9.45 1.33
N GLY A 217 -7.13 -9.60 2.66
CA GLY A 217 -7.88 -10.63 3.39
C GLY A 217 -7.11 -11.94 3.56
N TYR A 218 -5.79 -11.89 3.71
CA TYR A 218 -4.97 -13.07 4.01
C TYR A 218 -5.37 -13.71 5.35
N TYR A 219 -5.25 -15.04 5.42
CA TYR A 219 -5.69 -15.81 6.58
C TYR A 219 -5.01 -15.34 7.88
N GLY A 220 -5.78 -15.28 8.97
CA GLY A 220 -5.28 -14.90 10.31
C GLY A 220 -5.09 -13.40 10.56
N PHE A 221 -5.08 -12.54 9.53
CA PHE A 221 -4.83 -11.10 9.67
C PHE A 221 -6.06 -10.27 10.09
N THR A 222 -7.29 -10.73 9.82
CA THR A 222 -8.53 -9.99 10.13
C THR A 222 -8.66 -9.64 11.62
N ASP A 223 -8.34 -10.58 12.51
CA ASP A 223 -8.35 -10.37 13.96
C ASP A 223 -7.26 -9.40 14.44
N ILE A 224 -6.17 -9.29 13.69
CA ILE A 224 -5.00 -8.48 14.03
C ILE A 224 -5.21 -7.03 13.55
N ILE A 225 -5.74 -6.81 12.35
CA ILE A 225 -6.00 -5.46 11.82
C ILE A 225 -7.21 -4.79 12.49
N PHE A 226 -8.13 -5.54 13.11
CA PHE A 226 -9.41 -5.02 13.61
C PHE A 226 -9.27 -3.81 14.56
N TYR A 227 -8.25 -3.77 15.42
CA TYR A 227 -8.02 -2.61 16.31
C TYR A 227 -7.76 -1.30 15.54
N SER A 228 -7.19 -1.37 14.34
CA SER A 228 -6.86 -0.20 13.52
C SER A 228 -8.11 0.57 13.08
N PHE A 229 -9.25 -0.14 12.94
CA PHE A 229 -10.56 0.45 12.64
C PHE A 229 -11.24 1.10 13.86
N ILE A 230 -10.69 0.90 15.06
CA ILE A 230 -11.14 1.49 16.33
C ILE A 230 -10.24 2.67 16.72
N TRP A 231 -8.99 2.68 16.26
CA TRP A 231 -7.97 3.65 16.69
C TRP A 231 -8.35 5.11 16.43
N SER A 232 -9.00 5.41 15.29
CA SER A 232 -9.45 6.77 14.97
C SER A 232 -10.54 7.28 15.92
N SER A 233 -11.53 6.44 16.28
CA SER A 233 -12.56 6.85 17.25
C SER A 233 -11.97 7.06 18.65
N LEU A 234 -11.00 6.25 19.07
CA LEU A 234 -10.29 6.46 20.34
C LEU A 234 -9.43 7.73 20.35
N CYS A 235 -8.79 8.08 19.22
CA CYS A 235 -8.13 9.39 19.08
C CYS A 235 -9.13 10.54 19.32
N TYR A 236 -10.31 10.48 18.66
CA TYR A 236 -11.37 11.47 18.77
C TYR A 236 -11.92 11.59 20.21
N GLU A 237 -12.35 10.47 20.81
CA GLU A 237 -12.96 10.43 22.14
C GLU A 237 -12.04 10.98 23.25
N HIS A 238 -10.73 10.77 23.11
CA HIS A 238 -9.72 11.24 24.05
C HIS A 238 -9.06 12.58 23.66
N ASN A 239 -9.50 13.18 22.55
CA ASN A 239 -8.98 14.43 21.99
C ASN A 239 -7.44 14.47 21.86
N ILE A 240 -6.86 13.42 21.27
CA ILE A 240 -5.41 13.30 21.06
C ILE A 240 -4.97 14.21 19.91
N TYR A 241 -3.84 14.91 20.06
CA TYR A 241 -3.18 15.65 18.99
C TYR A 241 -2.44 14.67 18.05
N LEU A 242 -2.64 14.84 16.74
CA LEU A 242 -2.10 13.95 15.71
C LEU A 242 -1.43 14.74 14.57
N ASN A 243 -0.21 14.32 14.21
CA ASN A 243 0.63 14.86 13.14
C ASN A 243 1.43 13.73 12.46
N ASP A 244 2.03 14.01 11.30
CA ASP A 244 2.87 13.09 10.52
C ASP A 244 2.21 11.73 10.23
N PHE A 245 0.99 11.75 9.68
CA PHE A 245 0.22 10.54 9.34
C PHE A 245 -0.68 10.71 8.11
N TYR A 246 -0.98 9.59 7.46
CA TYR A 246 -2.00 9.50 6.41
C TYR A 246 -3.30 8.96 7.01
N LEU A 247 -4.41 9.65 6.77
CA LEU A 247 -5.74 9.07 6.95
C LEU A 247 -6.07 8.20 5.73
N VAL A 248 -6.53 6.97 5.96
CA VAL A 248 -6.99 6.06 4.89
C VAL A 248 -8.41 5.56 5.15
N ASP A 249 -9.13 5.24 4.08
CA ASP A 249 -10.45 4.62 4.17
C ASP A 249 -10.38 3.12 4.54
N GLU A 250 -11.54 2.48 4.67
CA GLU A 250 -11.65 1.06 5.01
C GLU A 250 -11.02 0.09 3.99
N LEU A 251 -10.66 0.56 2.78
CA LEU A 251 -10.00 -0.22 1.73
C LEU A 251 -8.50 0.11 1.60
N GLY A 252 -7.99 1.03 2.43
CA GLY A 252 -6.60 1.48 2.45
C GLY A 252 -6.27 2.63 1.50
N ASN A 253 -7.26 3.25 0.85
CA ASN A 253 -7.01 4.38 -0.04
C ASN A 253 -6.78 5.65 0.78
N ASN A 254 -5.83 6.49 0.36
CA ASN A 254 -5.53 7.74 1.06
C ASN A 254 -6.73 8.72 0.98
N VAL A 255 -7.09 9.30 2.11
CA VAL A 255 -8.11 10.35 2.26
C VAL A 255 -7.44 11.71 2.37
N MET A 256 -6.48 11.81 3.30
CA MET A 256 -5.65 13.00 3.48
C MET A 256 -4.28 12.63 4.08
N ASN A 257 -3.28 13.48 3.85
CA ASN A 257 -1.97 13.46 4.49
C ASN A 257 -1.89 14.63 5.47
N VAL A 258 -1.40 14.40 6.70
CA VAL A 258 -1.24 15.42 7.74
C VAL A 258 0.25 15.56 8.05
N GLY A 259 0.80 16.75 7.81
CA GLY A 259 2.21 17.08 8.04
C GLY A 259 2.57 17.35 9.50
N GLU A 260 3.62 18.15 9.70
CA GLU A 260 4.17 18.50 11.03
C GLU A 260 3.16 19.29 11.88
N ASN A 261 2.39 20.17 11.24
CA ASN A 261 1.31 20.92 11.90
C ASN A 261 0.02 20.08 11.86
N GLY A 262 -0.21 19.34 12.93
CA GLY A 262 -1.39 18.51 13.13
C GLY A 262 -2.61 19.27 13.67
N PHE A 263 -3.58 18.50 14.16
CA PHE A 263 -4.79 18.98 14.82
C PHE A 263 -5.16 18.08 16.02
N TYR A 264 -6.03 18.57 16.91
CA TYR A 264 -6.61 17.74 17.96
C TYR A 264 -7.79 16.95 17.41
N ALA A 265 -7.77 15.64 17.59
CA ALA A 265 -8.72 14.72 16.96
C ALA A 265 -10.20 15.03 17.22
N GLY A 266 -10.55 15.64 18.36
CA GLY A 266 -11.90 16.01 18.75
C GLY A 266 -12.32 17.45 18.39
N ASP A 267 -11.50 18.20 17.65
CA ASP A 267 -11.86 19.55 17.16
C ASP A 267 -12.89 19.51 16.01
N SER A 268 -13.09 18.35 15.36
CA SER A 268 -14.03 18.12 14.26
C SER A 268 -14.35 16.63 14.11
N ASP A 269 -15.42 16.26 13.40
CA ASP A 269 -15.83 14.85 13.21
C ASP A 269 -14.93 14.04 12.24
N THR A 270 -13.76 14.57 11.85
CA THR A 270 -12.77 13.91 10.97
C THR A 270 -12.44 12.49 11.36
N LEU A 271 -12.44 12.16 12.67
CA LEU A 271 -12.04 10.86 13.21
C LEU A 271 -13.16 10.10 13.97
N ASN A 272 -14.38 10.65 14.05
CA ASN A 272 -15.52 10.12 14.81
C ASN A 272 -16.35 9.05 14.04
N ASP A 273 -16.20 7.75 14.30
CA ASP A 273 -16.87 6.68 13.52
C ASP A 273 -18.38 6.53 13.75
N ASP A 274 -18.99 7.38 14.58
CA ASP A 274 -20.44 7.53 14.72
C ASP A 274 -21.04 8.74 13.94
N ALA A 275 -20.20 9.58 13.30
CA ALA A 275 -20.63 10.81 12.62
C ALA A 275 -20.19 10.87 11.14
N PRO A 276 -20.88 11.67 10.29
CA PRO A 276 -20.41 11.99 8.95
C PRO A 276 -19.01 12.61 8.97
N PHE A 277 -18.23 12.37 7.92
CA PHE A 277 -16.88 12.94 7.81
C PHE A 277 -16.93 14.45 7.66
N GLU A 278 -16.30 15.16 8.60
CA GLU A 278 -16.00 16.59 8.53
C GLU A 278 -14.47 16.74 8.38
N PRO A 279 -13.96 17.43 7.34
CA PRO A 279 -12.53 17.66 7.19
C PRO A 279 -11.99 18.64 8.26
N PRO A 280 -10.73 18.52 8.71
CA PRO A 280 -10.18 19.43 9.72
C PRO A 280 -10.10 20.87 9.21
N THR A 281 -10.34 21.83 10.11
CA THR A 281 -10.23 23.27 9.80
C THR A 281 -8.84 23.86 10.06
N THR A 282 -7.93 23.06 10.61
CA THR A 282 -6.56 23.44 11.00
C THR A 282 -5.57 22.33 10.68
N GLY A 283 -4.34 22.71 10.37
CA GLY A 283 -3.23 21.79 10.09
C GLY A 283 -2.58 22.05 8.73
N ASP A 284 -1.52 21.30 8.48
CA ASP A 284 -0.85 21.15 7.19
C ASP A 284 -1.40 19.87 6.54
N ILE A 285 -2.35 20.01 5.61
CA ILE A 285 -3.19 18.90 5.14
C ILE A 285 -3.30 18.90 3.61
N ASP A 286 -2.88 17.80 3.00
CA ASP A 286 -3.15 17.49 1.59
C ASP A 286 -4.33 16.51 1.49
N TYR A 287 -5.23 16.71 0.52
CA TYR A 287 -6.41 15.85 0.32
C TYR A 287 -6.29 15.04 -0.97
N TYR A 288 -6.86 13.83 -0.99
CA TYR A 288 -6.83 12.94 -2.15
C TYR A 288 -8.24 12.68 -2.71
N THR A 289 -8.32 12.34 -4.00
CA THR A 289 -9.59 12.22 -4.74
C THR A 289 -10.12 10.78 -4.87
N ASN A 290 -9.28 9.76 -4.69
CA ASN A 290 -9.64 8.35 -4.91
C ASN A 290 -9.88 7.61 -3.58
N ASN A 291 -10.97 7.94 -2.87
CA ASN A 291 -11.33 7.32 -1.59
C ASN A 291 -12.84 7.40 -1.30
N SER A 292 -13.29 6.71 -0.24
CA SER A 292 -14.71 6.66 0.14
C SER A 292 -15.32 7.99 0.62
N PHE A 293 -14.53 9.04 0.87
CA PHE A 293 -14.97 10.36 1.37
C PHE A 293 -14.89 11.49 0.33
N VAL A 294 -14.64 11.17 -0.94
CA VAL A 294 -14.51 12.15 -2.03
C VAL A 294 -15.68 13.13 -2.11
N SER A 295 -16.92 12.67 -1.92
CA SER A 295 -18.12 13.52 -1.98
C SER A 295 -18.17 14.59 -0.88
N GLU A 296 -17.70 14.26 0.31
CA GLU A 296 -17.64 15.14 1.46
C GLU A 296 -16.54 16.20 1.26
N LEU A 297 -15.40 15.81 0.69
CA LEU A 297 -14.30 16.71 0.32
C LEU A 297 -14.67 17.67 -0.83
N GLU A 298 -15.33 17.18 -1.88
CA GLU A 298 -15.88 18.01 -2.97
C GLU A 298 -16.89 19.03 -2.44
N SER A 299 -17.79 18.61 -1.54
CA SER A 299 -18.80 19.50 -0.94
C SER A 299 -18.22 20.59 -0.06
N SER A 300 -16.96 20.42 0.38
CA SER A 300 -16.20 21.36 1.19
C SER A 300 -15.26 22.25 0.35
N GLU A 301 -15.30 22.15 -0.99
CA GLU A 301 -14.42 22.85 -1.94
C GLU A 301 -12.91 22.57 -1.72
N LEU A 302 -12.56 21.43 -1.09
CA LEU A 302 -11.18 21.05 -0.76
C LEU A 302 -10.45 20.33 -1.90
N ILE A 303 -11.20 19.71 -2.81
CA ILE A 303 -10.70 19.04 -4.01
C ILE A 303 -11.57 19.44 -5.21
N ASP A 304 -10.95 19.55 -6.38
CA ASP A 304 -11.62 19.69 -7.67
C ASP A 304 -11.43 18.38 -8.44
N SER A 305 -12.50 17.64 -8.72
CA SER A 305 -12.43 16.38 -9.47
C SER A 305 -12.00 16.54 -10.94
N ASN A 306 -11.85 17.77 -11.44
CA ASN A 306 -11.17 18.05 -12.70
C ASN A 306 -9.64 18.06 -12.58
N GLN A 307 -9.10 18.12 -11.35
CA GLN A 307 -7.68 17.97 -11.07
C GLN A 307 -7.39 16.52 -10.64
N ILE A 308 -7.04 15.70 -11.63
CA ILE A 308 -6.47 14.37 -11.38
C ILE A 308 -5.04 14.57 -10.87
N GLU A 309 -4.89 14.86 -9.58
CA GLU A 309 -3.63 14.65 -8.90
C GLU A 309 -3.39 13.14 -8.79
N VAL A 310 -2.54 12.64 -9.69
CA VAL A 310 -1.88 11.36 -9.52
C VAL A 310 -0.89 11.52 -8.37
N GLY A 311 -1.38 11.41 -7.14
CA GLY A 311 -0.51 11.29 -5.96
C GLY A 311 0.44 10.10 -6.14
N GLU A 312 1.62 10.14 -5.52
CA GLU A 312 2.67 9.12 -5.63
C GLU A 312 2.32 7.76 -4.99
N GLY A 313 1.04 7.43 -4.89
CA GLY A 313 0.60 6.04 -4.83
C GLY A 313 0.77 5.39 -6.19
N GLU A 314 1.92 4.75 -6.43
CA GLU A 314 2.18 3.92 -7.62
C GLU A 314 1.15 2.78 -7.71
N THR A 315 0.04 3.10 -8.34
CA THR A 315 -1.02 2.17 -8.69
C THR A 315 -0.55 1.45 -9.94
N TYR A 316 0.28 0.43 -9.75
CA TYR A 316 0.75 -0.40 -10.85
C TYR A 316 -0.45 -1.09 -11.50
N ASP A 317 -0.56 -0.85 -12.80
CA ASP A 317 -1.72 -1.07 -13.66
C ASP A 317 -1.89 -2.57 -14.05
N TRP A 318 -1.69 -3.47 -13.08
CA TRP A 318 -1.45 -4.90 -13.33
C TRP A 318 -2.72 -5.77 -13.37
N LEU A 319 -3.81 -5.32 -12.77
CA LEU A 319 -5.08 -6.06 -12.72
C LEU A 319 -6.07 -5.74 -13.85
N ASP A 320 -5.88 -4.64 -14.60
CA ASP A 320 -6.81 -4.27 -15.69
C ASP A 320 -6.49 -4.95 -17.04
N ARG A 321 -5.39 -5.71 -17.13
CA ARG A 321 -5.01 -6.49 -18.33
C ARG A 321 -5.64 -7.88 -18.33
N GLY A 322 -6.96 -7.96 -18.28
CA GLY A 322 -7.68 -9.25 -18.19
C GLY A 322 -9.11 -9.34 -18.72
N LEU A 323 -9.77 -8.25 -19.10
CA LEU A 323 -11.19 -8.27 -19.51
C LEU A 323 -11.45 -7.51 -20.82
N ASP A 324 -11.39 -8.25 -21.92
CA ASP A 324 -11.80 -7.76 -23.24
C ASP A 324 -13.35 -7.74 -23.40
N SER A 325 -13.85 -6.83 -24.25
CA SER A 325 -15.26 -6.60 -24.66
C SER A 325 -16.19 -5.90 -23.64
N ASN A 326 -16.75 -4.71 -23.92
CA ASN A 326 -17.52 -4.38 -25.12
C ASN A 326 -17.55 -2.88 -25.48
N ASP A 327 -17.97 -2.59 -26.71
CA ASP A 327 -18.07 -1.26 -27.31
C ASP A 327 -18.87 -0.24 -26.49
N PHE A 328 -18.30 0.96 -26.27
CA PHE A 328 -19.08 2.20 -26.31
C PHE A 328 -18.45 3.27 -27.21
N ASN A 329 -18.89 3.21 -28.46
CA ASN A 329 -18.63 4.19 -29.49
C ASN A 329 -19.34 5.52 -29.16
N SER A 330 -18.60 6.58 -28.85
CA SER A 330 -19.13 7.95 -28.97
C SER A 330 -18.10 8.89 -29.59
N SER A 331 -18.58 9.70 -30.51
CA SER A 331 -17.80 10.51 -31.44
C SER A 331 -18.16 11.98 -31.32
N CYS A 332 -17.30 12.85 -31.87
CA CYS A 332 -17.52 14.29 -32.06
C CYS A 332 -17.45 15.14 -30.77
N ASN A 333 -16.95 16.39 -30.77
CA ASN A 333 -16.46 17.21 -31.88
C ASN A 333 -15.45 18.28 -31.42
N SER A 334 -14.72 18.83 -32.39
CA SER A 334 -13.88 20.01 -32.25
C SER A 334 -14.65 21.30 -31.95
N CYS A 335 -13.97 22.30 -31.35
CA CYS A 335 -14.13 23.72 -31.69
C CYS A 335 -12.98 24.58 -31.13
N SER A 336 -12.10 25.05 -32.02
CA SER A 336 -11.23 26.21 -31.79
C SER A 336 -11.80 27.41 -32.55
N SER A 337 -11.98 28.59 -31.93
CA SER A 337 -11.87 29.92 -32.58
C SER A 337 -12.26 31.08 -31.63
N CYS A 338 -11.69 32.26 -31.91
CA CYS A 338 -11.79 33.48 -31.10
C CYS A 338 -12.92 34.44 -31.57
N SER A 339 -13.24 35.45 -30.73
CA SER A 339 -13.86 36.79 -31.01
C SER A 339 -14.80 37.19 -29.85
N SER A 340 -15.00 38.44 -29.42
CA SER A 340 -14.42 39.76 -29.76
C SER A 340 -14.88 40.80 -28.70
N CYS A 341 -14.08 41.87 -28.46
CA CYS A 341 -14.39 43.24 -27.97
C CYS A 341 -13.20 43.79 -27.14
N GLY A 342 -12.72 45.04 -27.25
CA GLY A 342 -13.03 46.15 -28.16
C GLY A 342 -12.59 47.52 -27.56
N GLY A 343 -11.98 48.42 -28.35
CA GLY A 343 -11.53 49.79 -27.97
C GLY A 343 -10.00 49.94 -27.97
N CYS A 344 -9.33 50.81 -28.74
CA CYS A 344 -9.43 52.30 -28.87
C CYS A 344 -9.15 53.03 -27.54
N SER A 345 -8.29 54.04 -27.41
CA SER A 345 -7.28 54.71 -28.29
C SER A 345 -6.29 55.48 -27.37
N SER A 346 -5.32 56.32 -27.76
CA SER A 346 -4.87 56.96 -29.02
C SER A 346 -3.40 57.44 -28.87
N ASP A 347 -2.77 57.84 -30.00
CA ASP A 347 -1.56 58.70 -30.16
C ASP A 347 -0.23 58.34 -29.44
#